data_AF-A0A6G8FYJ8-F1
#
_entry.id   AF-A0A6G8FYJ8-F1
#
_cell.length_a   1.000
_cell.length_b   1.000
_cell.length_c   1.000
_cell.angle_alpha   90.00
_cell.angle_beta   90.00
_cell.angle_gamma   90.00
#
_symmetry.space_group_name_H-M   'P 1'
#
loop_
_entity.id
_entity.type
_entity.pdbx_description
1 polymer ?
#
loop_
_entity_poly.entity_id
_entity_poly.type
_entity_poly.pdbx_seq_one_letter_code
_entity_poly.pdbx_strand_id
1 'polypeptide(L)'
;MRGTAASTWQSAVDTRDLDALAADLRSAGFCALEVDTEGFSAAQDPSGRLTAAWGNPVARTPDGTFVAWDLRRAGAAGEGDAARRAQLLEPVLVSVGGFEPEEVDGELGQYLGPLGGLSVANPGAPVRVSMAMEVRAVGTSSRELTVSDGDTVLARVTASPDVPTRLSLSVDARRGVTDLVVRVSGPTEKESSGDRVTTAFLTGLTVTAEGDRRAVSLLDQVATGWVLP
;
A
#
# COMPACT_ATOMS: atom_id res chain seq x y z
N MET A 1 -20.43 -0.08 3.33
CA MET A 1 -20.93 1.13 4.02
C MET A 1 -21.45 2.13 2.99
N ARG A 2 -22.43 2.98 3.32
CA ARG A 2 -22.80 4.06 2.39
C ARG A 2 -21.61 5.02 2.28
N GLY A 3 -21.01 5.12 1.10
CA GLY A 3 -20.00 6.14 0.77
C GLY A 3 -18.56 5.66 0.55
N THR A 4 -18.17 4.46 1.01
CA THR A 4 -16.82 3.89 0.80
C THR A 4 -16.93 2.51 0.16
N ALA A 5 -16.25 2.31 -0.97
CA ALA A 5 -16.19 1.02 -1.66
C ALA A 5 -15.48 -0.03 -0.77
N ALA A 6 -15.86 -1.30 -0.91
CA ALA A 6 -15.31 -2.38 -0.08
C ALA A 6 -13.79 -2.52 -0.21
N SER A 7 -13.29 -2.38 -1.44
CA SER A 7 -11.86 -2.45 -1.75
C SER A 7 -11.03 -1.35 -1.07
N THR A 8 -11.59 -0.15 -0.87
CA THR A 8 -10.83 1.00 -0.36
C THR A 8 -10.40 0.84 1.10
N TRP A 9 -11.27 0.30 1.96
CA TRP A 9 -10.91 0.10 3.37
C TRP A 9 -10.06 -1.17 3.56
N GLN A 10 -10.22 -2.18 2.70
CA GLN A 10 -9.38 -3.38 2.71
C GLN A 10 -7.91 -3.05 2.40
N SER A 11 -7.66 -2.11 1.47
CA SER A 11 -6.29 -1.66 1.18
C SER A 11 -5.68 -0.75 2.26
N ALA A 12 -6.46 -0.35 3.28
CA ALA A 12 -6.04 0.61 4.28
C ALA A 12 -5.90 0.04 5.69
N VAL A 13 -6.21 -1.23 5.88
CA VAL A 13 -5.99 -1.90 7.15
C VAL A 13 -4.56 -2.42 7.24
N ASP A 14 -3.94 -2.31 8.41
CA ASP A 14 -2.70 -3.03 8.69
C ASP A 14 -3.06 -4.41 9.22
N THR A 15 -2.65 -5.44 8.48
CA THR A 15 -2.95 -6.84 8.78
C THR A 15 -1.82 -7.51 9.57
N ARG A 16 -0.73 -6.78 9.84
CA ARG A 16 0.38 -7.21 10.70
C ARG A 16 0.00 -7.12 12.18
N ASP A 17 -0.77 -6.10 12.56
CA ASP A 17 -1.30 -5.88 13.91
C ASP A 17 -2.80 -6.23 13.97
N LEU A 18 -3.10 -7.44 14.44
CA LEU A 18 -4.49 -7.93 14.53
C LEU A 18 -5.30 -7.19 15.60
N ASP A 19 -4.68 -6.66 16.65
CA ASP A 19 -5.42 -5.92 17.68
C ASP A 19 -5.84 -4.54 17.15
N ALA A 20 -4.93 -3.86 16.44
CA ALA A 20 -5.24 -2.62 15.73
C ALA A 20 -6.30 -2.85 14.64
N LEU A 21 -6.18 -3.91 13.84
CA LEU A 21 -7.18 -4.29 12.84
C LEU A 21 -8.57 -4.48 13.45
N ALA A 22 -8.67 -5.24 14.55
CA ALA A 22 -9.95 -5.46 15.23
C ALA A 22 -10.54 -4.15 15.76
N ALA A 23 -9.70 -3.28 16.35
CA ALA A 23 -10.13 -1.99 16.85
C ALA A 23 -10.63 -1.06 15.73
N ASP A 24 -9.93 -1.02 14.60
CA ASP A 24 -10.30 -0.24 13.42
C ASP A 24 -11.65 -0.71 12.86
N LEU A 25 -11.80 -2.00 12.61
CA LEU A 25 -13.04 -2.58 12.09
C LEU A 25 -14.22 -2.34 13.05
N ARG A 26 -14.02 -2.48 14.35
CA ARG A 26 -15.06 -2.17 15.35
C ARG A 26 -15.43 -0.69 15.40
N SER A 27 -14.45 0.22 15.28
CA SER A 27 -14.73 1.66 15.20
C SER A 27 -15.59 2.02 13.97
N ALA A 28 -15.39 1.27 12.88
CA ALA A 28 -16.20 1.35 11.67
C ALA A 28 -17.56 0.62 11.77
N GLY A 29 -17.86 -0.01 12.91
CA GLY A 29 -19.14 -0.66 13.19
C GLY A 29 -19.25 -2.08 12.64
N PHE A 30 -18.14 -2.70 12.25
CA PHE A 30 -18.12 -4.12 11.90
C PHE A 30 -18.16 -4.98 13.18
N CYS A 31 -18.89 -6.10 13.13
CA CYS A 31 -18.96 -7.07 14.21
C CYS A 31 -18.18 -8.37 13.92
N ALA A 32 -17.77 -8.57 12.67
CA ALA A 32 -17.03 -9.74 12.23
C ALA A 32 -16.03 -9.37 11.13
N LEU A 33 -14.97 -10.16 11.02
CA LEU A 33 -14.10 -10.23 9.86
C LEU A 33 -14.36 -11.55 9.15
N GLU A 34 -14.68 -11.49 7.86
CA GLU A 34 -14.73 -12.64 6.97
C GLU A 34 -13.46 -12.67 6.10
N VAL A 35 -12.87 -13.84 5.95
CA VAL A 35 -11.72 -14.09 5.08
C VAL A 35 -12.13 -15.11 4.03
N ASP A 36 -11.87 -14.76 2.77
CA ASP A 36 -11.88 -15.68 1.64
C ASP A 36 -10.51 -16.37 1.57
N THR A 37 -10.45 -17.64 1.97
CA THR A 37 -9.19 -18.40 2.04
C THR A 37 -8.64 -18.77 0.67
N GLU A 38 -9.46 -18.76 -0.40
CA GLU A 38 -8.97 -19.02 -1.77
C GLU A 38 -8.13 -17.86 -2.30
N GLY A 39 -8.30 -16.66 -1.75
CA GLY A 39 -7.49 -15.49 -2.07
C GLY A 39 -6.05 -15.54 -1.52
N PHE A 40 -5.69 -16.57 -0.76
CA PHE A 40 -4.39 -16.68 -0.10
C PHE A 40 -3.64 -17.94 -0.52
N SER A 41 -2.31 -17.83 -0.63
CA SER A 41 -1.46 -19.02 -0.62
C SER A 41 -1.48 -19.66 0.77
N ALA A 42 -1.18 -20.97 0.87
CA ALA A 42 -1.14 -21.66 2.16
C ALA A 42 -0.14 -21.04 3.16
N ALA A 43 0.92 -20.39 2.67
CA ALA A 43 1.90 -19.69 3.49
C ALA A 43 1.40 -18.32 4.01
N GLN A 44 0.39 -17.74 3.36
CA GLN A 44 -0.15 -16.41 3.64
C GLN A 44 -1.56 -16.45 4.26
N ASP A 45 -2.21 -17.62 4.32
CA ASP A 45 -3.52 -17.79 4.94
C ASP A 45 -3.52 -17.30 6.40
N PRO A 46 -4.31 -16.25 6.72
CA PRO A 46 -4.30 -15.67 8.04
C PRO A 46 -5.13 -16.44 9.07
N SER A 47 -5.87 -17.48 8.66
CA SER A 47 -6.81 -18.22 9.50
C SER A 47 -6.20 -18.72 10.81
N GLY A 48 -4.95 -19.21 10.76
CA GLY A 48 -4.24 -19.68 11.94
C GLY A 48 -3.94 -18.55 12.93
N ARG A 49 -3.43 -17.41 12.44
CA ARG A 49 -3.13 -16.23 13.26
C ARG A 49 -4.39 -15.62 13.85
N LEU A 50 -5.46 -15.51 13.06
CA LEU A 50 -6.78 -15.03 13.50
C LEU A 50 -7.37 -15.94 14.58
N THR A 51 -7.27 -17.26 14.41
CA THR A 51 -7.75 -18.22 15.42
C THR A 51 -6.95 -18.13 16.72
N ALA A 52 -5.63 -17.95 16.63
CA ALA A 52 -4.78 -17.76 17.80
C ALA A 52 -5.11 -16.44 18.55
N ALA A 53 -5.38 -15.36 17.81
CA ALA A 53 -5.65 -14.04 18.38
C ALA A 53 -7.08 -13.89 18.92
N TRP A 54 -8.09 -14.32 18.16
CA TRP A 54 -9.50 -14.03 18.42
C TRP A 54 -10.35 -15.26 18.73
N GLY A 55 -9.73 -16.44 18.81
CA GLY A 55 -10.37 -17.72 19.07
C GLY A 55 -11.01 -18.35 17.84
N ASN A 56 -11.77 -19.42 18.06
CA ASN A 56 -12.40 -20.18 16.96
C ASN A 56 -13.35 -19.32 16.12
N PRO A 57 -13.39 -19.55 14.78
CA PRO A 57 -14.32 -18.86 13.90
C PRO A 57 -15.78 -19.11 14.33
N VAL A 58 -16.63 -18.11 14.12
CA VAL A 58 -18.07 -18.18 14.43
C VAL A 58 -18.89 -18.73 13.28
N ALA A 59 -18.36 -18.70 12.06
CA ALA A 59 -18.97 -19.31 10.88
C ALA A 59 -17.90 -19.76 9.89
N ARG A 60 -18.23 -20.77 9.09
CA ARG A 60 -17.43 -21.31 7.99
C ARG A 60 -18.36 -21.88 6.92
N THR A 61 -18.08 -21.67 5.64
CA THR A 61 -18.83 -22.33 4.56
C THR A 61 -18.48 -23.83 4.47
N PRO A 62 -19.35 -24.69 3.92
CA PRO A 62 -19.09 -26.13 3.88
C PRO A 62 -17.80 -26.53 3.14
N ASP A 63 -17.44 -25.77 2.09
CA ASP A 63 -16.18 -25.90 1.35
C ASP A 63 -14.97 -25.29 2.07
N GLY A 64 -15.21 -24.52 3.13
CA GLY A 64 -14.17 -23.87 3.91
C GLY A 64 -13.65 -22.57 3.31
N THR A 65 -14.13 -22.15 2.13
CA THR A 65 -13.66 -20.97 1.38
C THR A 65 -13.85 -19.68 2.16
N PHE A 66 -15.00 -19.49 2.82
CA PHE A 66 -15.24 -18.31 3.66
C PHE A 66 -15.23 -18.70 5.14
N VAL A 67 -14.43 -17.98 5.92
CA VAL A 67 -14.29 -18.18 7.36
C VAL A 67 -14.47 -16.85 8.07
N ALA A 68 -15.31 -16.82 9.12
CA ALA A 68 -15.62 -15.58 9.83
C ALA A 68 -15.28 -15.65 11.32
N TRP A 69 -14.67 -14.58 11.85
CA TRP A 69 -14.35 -14.39 13.25
C TRP A 69 -15.15 -13.24 13.86
N ASP A 70 -15.53 -13.39 15.13
CA ASP A 70 -16.30 -12.38 15.87
C ASP A 70 -15.36 -11.35 16.52
N LEU A 71 -15.43 -10.10 16.06
CA LEU A 71 -14.57 -9.02 16.54
C LEU A 71 -14.85 -8.66 18.02
N ARG A 72 -15.99 -9.06 18.58
CA ARG A 72 -16.27 -8.87 20.02
C ARG A 72 -15.38 -9.72 20.90
N ARG A 73 -14.85 -10.82 20.36
CA ARG A 73 -13.92 -11.74 21.06
C ARG A 73 -12.46 -11.28 20.98
N ALA A 74 -12.14 -10.39 20.06
CA ALA A 74 -10.80 -9.86 19.84
C ALA A 74 -10.30 -8.91 20.96
N GLY A 75 -11.08 -8.66 22.03
CA GLY A 75 -10.67 -7.79 23.14
C GLY A 75 -10.48 -6.30 22.79
N ALA A 76 -10.65 -5.92 21.52
CA ALA A 76 -10.36 -4.58 21.04
C ALA A 76 -11.39 -3.55 21.55
N ALA A 77 -10.89 -2.54 22.27
CA ALA A 77 -11.61 -1.30 22.56
C ALA A 77 -11.71 -0.42 21.29
N GLY A 78 -12.71 0.47 21.23
CA GLY A 78 -12.83 1.45 20.13
C GLY A 78 -14.14 1.41 19.35
N GLU A 79 -15.13 0.64 19.78
CA GLU A 79 -16.48 0.76 19.22
C GLU A 79 -16.98 2.20 19.33
N GLY A 80 -17.36 2.80 18.21
CA GLY A 80 -17.82 4.19 18.16
C GLY A 80 -16.72 5.25 18.22
N ASP A 81 -15.43 4.89 18.16
CA ASP A 81 -14.35 5.88 18.01
C ASP A 81 -14.45 6.56 16.64
N ALA A 82 -14.96 7.80 16.62
CA ALA A 82 -15.21 8.54 15.40
C ALA A 82 -13.91 8.93 14.66
N ALA A 83 -12.82 9.16 15.38
CA ALA A 83 -11.54 9.54 14.79
C ALA A 83 -10.90 8.34 14.08
N ARG A 84 -10.84 7.19 14.77
CA ARG A 84 -10.36 5.93 14.20
C ARG A 84 -11.25 5.45 13.04
N ARG A 85 -12.57 5.61 13.18
CA ARG A 85 -13.52 5.35 12.09
C ARG A 85 -13.18 6.19 10.86
N ALA A 86 -12.99 7.49 11.01
CA ALA A 86 -12.65 8.35 9.87
C ALA A 86 -11.35 7.90 9.19
N GLN A 87 -10.32 7.53 9.96
CA GLN A 87 -9.07 7.00 9.44
C GLN A 87 -9.26 5.74 8.56
N LEU A 88 -10.17 4.83 8.94
CA LEU A 88 -10.47 3.65 8.14
C LEU A 88 -11.30 3.95 6.88
N LEU A 89 -12.23 4.90 6.97
CA LEU A 89 -13.24 5.13 5.93
C LEU A 89 -12.76 6.05 4.82
N GLU A 90 -11.82 6.93 5.12
CA GLU A 90 -11.24 7.84 4.13
C GLU A 90 -9.70 7.81 4.24
N PRO A 91 -9.08 6.65 3.94
CA PRO A 91 -7.64 6.51 3.92
C PRO A 91 -7.09 7.14 2.64
N VAL A 92 -5.91 7.76 2.74
CA VAL A 92 -5.12 8.11 1.55
C VAL A 92 -4.37 6.86 1.09
N LEU A 93 -4.51 6.50 -0.17
CA LEU A 93 -3.79 5.38 -0.77
C LEU A 93 -2.76 5.91 -1.76
N VAL A 94 -1.54 5.40 -1.70
CA VAL A 94 -0.48 5.72 -2.64
C VAL A 94 -0.03 4.46 -3.34
N SER A 95 -0.01 4.51 -4.67
CA SER A 95 0.51 3.44 -5.51
C SER A 95 1.61 3.95 -6.44
N VAL A 96 2.45 3.01 -6.88
CA VAL A 96 3.47 3.25 -7.90
C VAL A 96 3.00 2.59 -9.19
N GLY A 97 2.91 3.39 -10.25
CA GLY A 97 2.68 2.93 -11.61
C GLY A 97 4.00 2.49 -12.23
N GLY A 98 4.21 1.17 -12.25
CA GLY A 98 5.42 0.50 -12.76
C GLY A 98 5.13 -0.95 -13.12
N PHE A 99 6.16 -1.80 -13.08
CA PHE A 99 5.99 -3.26 -13.24
C PHE A 99 5.41 -3.91 -11.99
N GLU A 100 5.11 -5.20 -12.01
CA GLU A 100 4.64 -5.90 -10.81
C GLU A 100 5.70 -5.81 -9.68
N PRO A 101 5.29 -5.62 -8.40
CA PRO A 101 6.22 -5.67 -7.29
C PRO A 101 6.89 -7.04 -7.19
N GLU A 102 8.19 -7.05 -6.88
CA GLU A 102 8.96 -8.28 -6.72
C GLU A 102 10.10 -8.10 -5.71
N GLU A 103 10.60 -9.22 -5.22
CA GLU A 103 11.73 -9.25 -4.30
C GLU A 103 13.04 -9.35 -5.07
N VAL A 104 13.93 -8.38 -4.88
CA VAL A 104 15.27 -8.34 -5.49
C VAL A 104 16.28 -8.19 -4.36
N ASP A 105 17.23 -9.12 -4.26
CA ASP A 105 18.26 -9.15 -3.21
C ASP A 105 17.69 -9.07 -1.78
N GLY A 106 16.49 -9.62 -1.55
CA GLY A 106 15.83 -9.60 -0.24
C GLY A 106 15.00 -8.33 0.04
N GLU A 107 14.90 -7.41 -0.91
CA GLU A 107 14.08 -6.20 -0.79
C GLU A 107 12.87 -6.27 -1.72
N LEU A 108 11.66 -6.15 -1.16
CA LEU A 108 10.46 -5.95 -1.95
C LEU A 108 10.48 -4.54 -2.54
N GLY A 109 10.36 -4.46 -3.87
CA GLY A 109 10.31 -3.21 -4.58
C GLY A 109 9.59 -3.33 -5.90
N GLN A 110 9.72 -2.29 -6.71
CA GLN A 110 9.06 -2.22 -8.00
C GLN A 110 9.98 -1.56 -9.02
N TYR A 111 10.13 -2.22 -10.17
CA TYR A 111 10.84 -1.62 -11.29
C TYR A 111 9.99 -0.54 -11.97
N LEU A 112 10.67 0.52 -12.39
CA LEU A 112 10.14 1.58 -13.23
C LEU A 112 10.82 1.57 -14.59
N GLY A 113 10.04 1.85 -15.63
CA GLY A 113 10.56 2.26 -16.93
C GLY A 113 10.93 3.75 -16.97
N PRO A 114 11.30 4.29 -18.15
CA PRO A 114 11.71 5.69 -18.30
C PRO A 114 10.58 6.69 -17.98
N LEU A 115 9.33 6.21 -18.06
CA LEU A 115 8.13 6.92 -17.63
C LEU A 115 7.33 5.99 -16.71
N GLY A 116 7.04 6.45 -15.51
CA GLY A 116 6.18 5.79 -14.53
C GLY A 116 5.21 6.78 -13.90
N GLY A 117 4.45 6.31 -12.92
CA GLY A 117 3.48 7.13 -12.19
C GLY A 117 3.58 6.94 -10.68
N LEU A 118 3.12 7.93 -9.93
CA LEU A 118 2.67 7.75 -8.55
C LEU A 118 1.22 8.25 -8.50
N SER A 119 0.31 7.43 -8.00
CA SER A 119 -1.09 7.83 -7.86
C SER A 119 -1.44 7.97 -6.38
N VAL A 120 -2.02 9.10 -6.00
CA VAL A 120 -2.50 9.38 -4.64
C VAL A 120 -4.02 9.45 -4.68
N ALA A 121 -4.69 8.41 -4.19
CA ALA A 121 -6.14 8.38 -4.06
C ALA A 121 -6.55 8.89 -2.68
N ASN A 122 -7.29 10.00 -2.64
CA ASN A 122 -7.83 10.59 -1.43
C ASN A 122 -9.37 10.68 -1.53
N PRO A 123 -10.12 9.82 -0.84
CA PRO A 123 -11.59 9.86 -0.85
C PRO A 123 -12.20 11.00 -0.01
N GLY A 124 -11.41 11.59 0.89
CA GLY A 124 -11.86 12.57 1.89
C GLY A 124 -11.63 14.03 1.50
N ALA A 125 -11.51 14.89 2.52
CA ALA A 125 -11.14 16.30 2.35
C ALA A 125 -9.68 16.44 1.86
N PRO A 126 -9.31 17.54 1.17
CA PRO A 126 -7.94 17.78 0.77
C PRO A 126 -6.97 17.68 1.95
N VAL A 127 -5.83 17.01 1.75
CA VAL A 127 -4.81 16.79 2.77
C VAL A 127 -3.42 16.81 2.14
N ARG A 128 -2.43 17.34 2.86
CA ARG A 128 -1.04 17.23 2.44
C ARG A 128 -0.49 15.85 2.80
N VAL A 129 0.08 15.20 1.80
CA VAL A 129 0.63 13.84 1.87
C VAL A 129 2.13 13.95 1.66
N SER A 130 2.91 13.35 2.55
CA SER A 130 4.36 13.24 2.44
C SER A 130 4.74 11.80 2.12
N MET A 131 5.60 11.64 1.14
CA MET A 131 6.07 10.35 0.65
C MET A 131 7.60 10.32 0.73
N ALA A 132 8.15 9.18 1.13
CA ALA A 132 9.57 8.91 1.03
C ALA A 132 9.80 7.48 0.55
N MET A 133 10.77 7.30 -0.33
CA MET A 133 11.17 6.00 -0.88
C MET A 133 12.66 5.99 -1.19
N GLU A 134 13.23 4.80 -1.34
CA GLU A 134 14.59 4.62 -1.81
C GLU A 134 14.59 4.28 -3.30
N VAL A 135 15.53 4.85 -4.05
CA VAL A 135 15.66 4.68 -5.50
C VAL A 135 17.04 4.18 -5.85
N ARG A 136 17.13 3.11 -6.64
CA ARG A 136 18.36 2.67 -7.29
C ARG A 136 18.23 2.80 -8.81
N ALA A 137 19.30 3.21 -9.48
CA ALA A 137 19.36 3.14 -10.93
C ALA A 137 19.56 1.69 -11.37
N VAL A 138 18.90 1.28 -12.46
CA VAL A 138 19.16 -0.03 -13.07
C VAL A 138 20.29 0.10 -14.08
N GLY A 139 21.16 -0.90 -14.18
CA GLY A 139 22.34 -0.90 -15.04
C GLY A 139 23.58 -0.36 -14.33
N THR A 140 24.49 0.27 -15.08
CA THR A 140 25.82 0.68 -14.57
C THR A 140 26.01 2.19 -14.44
N SER A 141 24.99 2.99 -14.77
CA SER A 141 25.08 4.45 -14.78
C SER A 141 24.07 5.08 -13.84
N SER A 142 24.47 6.19 -13.22
CA SER A 142 23.56 7.01 -12.42
C SER A 142 22.52 7.69 -13.32
N ARG A 143 21.33 7.89 -12.77
CA ARG A 143 20.17 8.42 -13.50
C ARG A 143 19.50 9.53 -12.71
N GLU A 144 19.04 10.55 -13.41
CA GLU A 144 18.17 11.56 -12.79
C GLU A 144 16.74 11.02 -12.78
N LEU A 145 16.12 10.99 -11.60
CA LEU A 145 14.70 10.73 -11.44
C LEU A 145 14.02 12.04 -11.00
N THR A 146 12.92 12.37 -11.67
CA THR A 146 12.07 13.52 -11.34
C THR A 146 10.64 13.06 -11.11
N VAL A 147 9.99 13.65 -10.12
CA VAL A 147 8.55 13.49 -9.88
C VAL A 147 7.89 14.85 -10.07
N SER A 148 6.80 14.87 -10.83
CA SER A 148 6.12 16.11 -11.22
C SER A 148 4.60 16.01 -11.13
N ASP A 149 3.96 17.12 -10.79
CA ASP A 149 2.51 17.37 -10.94
C ASP A 149 2.32 18.39 -12.06
N GLY A 150 1.90 17.89 -13.24
CA GLY A 150 1.92 18.67 -14.47
C GLY A 150 3.32 19.22 -14.78
N ASP A 151 3.43 20.55 -14.87
CA ASP A 151 4.70 21.24 -15.14
C ASP A 151 5.54 21.51 -13.87
N THR A 152 5.02 21.18 -12.69
CA THR A 152 5.69 21.46 -11.42
C THR A 152 6.52 20.26 -10.99
N VAL A 153 7.84 20.41 -10.90
CA VAL A 153 8.73 19.39 -10.32
C VAL A 153 8.61 19.42 -8.79
N LEU A 154 8.12 18.31 -8.21
CA LEU A 154 7.94 18.15 -6.77
C LEU A 154 9.21 17.61 -6.11
N ALA A 155 9.94 16.73 -6.80
CA ALA A 155 11.20 16.19 -6.32
C ALA A 155 12.12 15.77 -7.48
N ARG A 156 13.42 15.80 -7.21
CA ARG A 156 14.49 15.39 -8.12
C ARG A 156 15.60 14.72 -7.31
N VAL A 157 16.11 13.61 -7.82
CA VAL A 157 17.25 12.88 -7.24
C VAL A 157 18.13 12.31 -8.34
N THR A 158 19.42 12.19 -8.08
CA THR A 158 20.33 11.40 -8.91
C THR A 158 20.52 10.03 -8.27
N ALA A 159 19.86 9.01 -8.79
CA ALA A 159 19.97 7.64 -8.30
C ALA A 159 21.23 6.97 -8.82
N SER A 160 21.96 6.29 -7.93
CA SER A 160 23.13 5.46 -8.26
C SER A 160 22.72 3.98 -8.40
N PRO A 161 23.42 3.17 -9.22
CA PRO A 161 23.21 1.72 -9.22
C PRO A 161 23.71 1.04 -7.93
N ASP A 162 24.73 1.62 -7.30
CA ASP A 162 25.46 0.98 -6.20
C ASP A 162 24.84 1.27 -4.82
N VAL A 163 24.19 2.42 -4.67
CA VAL A 163 23.70 2.91 -3.38
C VAL A 163 22.26 3.43 -3.52
N PRO A 164 21.30 2.89 -2.73
CA PRO A 164 19.96 3.45 -2.66
C PRO A 164 20.00 4.94 -2.32
N THR A 165 19.27 5.73 -3.09
CA THR A 165 19.19 7.18 -2.88
C THR A 165 17.78 7.56 -2.51
N ARG A 166 17.64 8.23 -1.36
CA ARG A 166 16.36 8.65 -0.84
C ARG A 166 15.71 9.73 -1.69
N LEU A 167 14.46 9.49 -2.08
CA LEU A 167 13.56 10.44 -2.71
C LEU A 167 12.44 10.79 -1.73
N SER A 168 12.28 12.08 -1.43
CA SER A 168 11.19 12.58 -0.58
C SER A 168 10.41 13.66 -1.32
N LEU A 169 9.09 13.65 -1.19
CA LEU A 169 8.22 14.66 -1.79
C LEU A 169 6.94 14.86 -0.95
N SER A 170 6.27 15.99 -1.15
CA SER A 170 4.96 16.25 -0.57
C SER A 170 4.00 16.77 -1.63
N VAL A 171 2.73 16.35 -1.58
CA VAL A 171 1.68 16.75 -2.51
C VAL A 171 0.42 17.15 -1.76
N ASP A 172 -0.29 18.15 -2.28
CA ASP A 172 -1.65 18.46 -1.84
C ASP A 172 -2.64 17.50 -2.53
N ALA A 173 -3.00 16.42 -1.85
CA ALA A 173 -3.92 15.43 -2.38
C ALA A 173 -5.36 15.95 -2.30
N ARG A 174 -5.96 16.26 -3.45
CA ARG A 174 -7.36 16.68 -3.57
C ARG A 174 -8.27 15.46 -3.44
N ARG A 175 -9.56 15.69 -3.17
CA ARG A 175 -10.55 14.61 -3.25
C ARG A 175 -10.54 14.00 -4.65
N GLY A 176 -10.40 12.67 -4.74
CA GLY A 176 -10.26 11.94 -6.00
C GLY A 176 -8.86 11.32 -6.12
N VAL A 177 -8.32 11.32 -7.32
CA VAL A 177 -6.98 10.81 -7.63
C VAL A 177 -6.09 11.98 -8.07
N THR A 178 -4.90 12.07 -7.49
CA THR A 178 -3.80 12.92 -7.95
C THR A 178 -2.74 12.04 -8.58
N ASP A 179 -2.55 12.15 -9.89
CA ASP A 179 -1.51 11.41 -10.61
C ASP A 179 -0.25 12.27 -10.78
N LEU A 180 0.89 11.73 -10.35
CA LEU A 180 2.20 12.33 -10.49
C LEU A 180 2.98 11.57 -11.55
N VAL A 181 3.69 12.30 -12.38
CA VAL A 181 4.54 11.74 -13.42
C VAL A 181 5.93 11.52 -12.88
N VAL A 182 6.44 10.29 -12.99
CA VAL A 182 7.82 9.94 -12.68
C VAL A 182 8.59 9.79 -13.99
N ARG A 183 9.66 10.55 -14.16
CA ARG A 183 10.57 10.44 -15.31
C ARG A 183 11.95 10.04 -14.84
N VAL A 184 12.52 9.06 -15.51
CA VAL A 184 13.89 8.60 -15.27
C VAL A 184 14.72 8.83 -16.52
N SER A 185 15.85 9.52 -16.38
CA SER A 185 16.75 9.81 -17.49
C SER A 185 17.66 8.62 -17.83
N GLY A 186 18.33 8.74 -18.98
CA GLY A 186 19.36 7.80 -19.42
C GLY A 186 18.84 6.60 -20.23
N PRO A 187 19.75 5.71 -20.65
CA PRO A 187 19.43 4.57 -21.50
C PRO A 187 18.60 3.53 -20.74
N THR A 188 17.64 2.87 -21.37
CA THR A 188 16.86 1.83 -20.71
C THR A 188 17.59 0.48 -20.71
N GLU A 189 17.45 -0.30 -19.64
CA GLU A 189 17.88 -1.70 -19.60
C GLU A 189 16.73 -2.61 -20.02
N LYS A 190 17.01 -3.58 -20.89
CA LYS A 190 16.04 -4.62 -21.25
C LYS A 190 16.40 -5.90 -20.50
N GLU A 191 15.43 -6.46 -19.80
CA GLU A 191 15.60 -7.74 -19.13
C GLU A 191 15.88 -8.86 -20.14
N SER A 192 16.82 -9.75 -19.84
CA SER A 192 17.30 -10.76 -20.80
C SER A 192 16.25 -11.84 -21.11
N SER A 193 15.32 -12.09 -20.19
CA SER A 193 14.27 -13.11 -20.27
C SER A 193 12.89 -12.56 -20.61
N GLY A 194 12.73 -11.23 -20.76
CA GLY A 194 11.42 -10.59 -20.92
C GLY A 194 11.42 -9.34 -21.80
N ASP A 195 10.23 -8.77 -22.00
CA ASP A 195 10.05 -7.50 -22.72
C ASP A 195 10.09 -6.28 -21.78
N ARG A 196 10.57 -6.48 -20.55
CA ARG A 196 10.63 -5.44 -19.54
C ARG A 196 11.74 -4.44 -19.85
N VAL A 197 11.36 -3.17 -19.91
CA VAL A 197 12.25 -2.04 -20.15
C VAL A 197 12.32 -1.21 -18.86
N THR A 198 13.42 -1.32 -18.13
CA THR A 198 13.59 -0.74 -16.80
C THR A 198 14.68 0.34 -16.79
N THR A 199 14.56 1.24 -15.82
CA THR A 199 15.50 2.34 -15.60
C THR A 199 15.79 2.57 -14.13
N ALA A 200 14.82 2.33 -13.25
CA ALA A 200 15.00 2.46 -11.81
C ALA A 200 14.29 1.33 -11.06
N PHE A 201 14.72 1.10 -9.83
CA PHE A 201 14.07 0.22 -8.86
C PHE A 201 13.74 1.03 -7.61
N LEU A 202 12.48 0.94 -7.16
CA LEU A 202 11.96 1.65 -5.99
C LEU A 202 11.69 0.68 -4.85
N THR A 203 12.14 1.02 -3.65
CA THR A 203 11.86 0.25 -2.42
C THR A 203 11.42 1.17 -1.29
N GLY A 204 10.86 0.58 -0.23
CA GLY A 204 10.62 1.28 1.02
C GLY A 204 9.69 2.50 0.92
N LEU A 205 8.67 2.44 0.05
CA LEU A 205 7.68 3.52 -0.06
C LEU A 205 6.92 3.67 1.27
N THR A 206 7.19 4.77 1.95
CA THR A 206 6.53 5.23 3.17
C THR A 206 5.67 6.44 2.89
N VAL A 207 4.51 6.52 3.54
CA VAL A 207 3.52 7.58 3.31
C VAL A 207 2.97 8.05 4.65
N THR A 208 2.89 9.36 4.82
CA THR A 208 2.19 10.00 5.93
C THR A 208 1.26 11.08 5.38
N ALA A 209 0.19 11.39 6.10
CA ALA A 209 -0.69 12.50 5.78
C ALA A 209 -0.90 13.37 7.02
N GLU A 210 -1.07 14.68 6.81
CA GLU A 210 -1.29 15.64 7.90
C GLU A 210 -2.60 15.37 8.65
N GLY A 211 -2.66 15.83 9.91
CA GLY A 211 -3.88 15.76 10.73
C GLY A 211 -4.29 14.34 11.14
N ASP A 212 -3.31 13.46 11.39
CA ASP A 212 -3.51 12.06 11.76
C ASP A 212 -4.37 11.26 10.76
N ARG A 213 -4.44 11.72 9.51
CA ARG A 213 -5.11 11.01 8.42
C ARG A 213 -4.31 9.74 8.12
N ARG A 214 -4.98 8.59 8.10
CA ARG A 214 -4.33 7.34 7.67
C ARG A 214 -3.91 7.46 6.21
N ALA A 215 -2.65 7.14 5.94
CA ALA A 215 -2.09 7.05 4.61
C ALA A 215 -1.35 5.73 4.46
N VAL A 216 -1.53 5.06 3.32
CA VAL A 216 -1.03 3.70 3.10
C VAL A 216 -0.35 3.60 1.75
N SER A 217 0.81 2.94 1.74
CA SER A 217 1.52 2.52 0.54
C SER A 217 0.98 1.17 0.09
N LEU A 218 0.49 1.07 -1.15
CA LEU A 218 0.06 -0.22 -1.69
C LEU A 218 1.25 -1.18 -1.89
N LEU A 219 2.46 -0.65 -2.10
CA LEU A 219 3.68 -1.46 -2.17
C LEU A 219 3.97 -2.16 -0.82
N ASP A 220 3.75 -1.46 0.29
CA ASP A 220 3.89 -2.06 1.63
C ASP A 220 2.75 -3.06 1.93
N GLN A 221 1.56 -2.84 1.39
CA GLN A 221 0.45 -3.78 1.53
C GLN A 221 0.70 -5.10 0.79
N VAL A 222 1.36 -5.07 -0.37
CA VAL A 222 1.78 -6.29 -1.07
C VAL A 222 2.68 -7.17 -0.20
N ALA A 223 3.56 -6.56 0.61
CA ALA A 223 4.41 -7.30 1.55
C ALA A 223 3.61 -8.08 2.61
N THR A 224 2.36 -7.69 2.90
CA THR A 224 1.50 -8.43 3.84
C THR A 224 0.93 -9.71 3.22
N GLY A 225 0.83 -9.78 1.89
CA GLY A 225 0.16 -10.87 1.17
C GLY A 225 -1.37 -10.86 1.27
N TRP A 226 -1.97 -9.83 1.87
CA TRP A 226 -3.44 -9.70 2.04
C TRP A 226 -4.09 -8.81 0.97
N VAL A 227 -3.28 -8.11 0.18
CA VAL A 227 -3.72 -7.39 -1.00
C VAL A 227 -3.12 -8.13 -2.19
N LEU A 228 -3.97 -8.79 -2.98
CA LEU A 228 -3.56 -9.35 -4.26
C LEU A 228 -3.18 -8.18 -5.20
N PRO A 229 -2.09 -8.30 -5.97
CA PRO A 229 -1.72 -7.32 -7.00
C PRO A 229 -2.79 -7.23 -8.12
#